data_AF-H3RFD0-F1
#
_entry.id   AF-H3RFD0-F1
#
_cell.length_a   1.000
_cell.length_b   1.000
_cell.length_c   1.000
_cell.angle_alpha   90.00
_cell.angle_beta   90.00
_cell.angle_gamma   90.00
#
_symmetry.space_group_name_H-M   'P 1'
#
loop_
_entity.id
_entity.type
_entity.pdbx_description
1 polymer ?
#
loop_
_entity_poly.entity_id
_entity_poly.type
_entity_poly.pdbx_seq_one_letter_code
_entity_poly.pdbx_strand_id
1 'polypeptide(L)'
;MAALKPDVKAFIIQSLACYDTPSQVVEAVQKEFGIKITRQQAESHDPTKASGKTLAKKWIAMFHATRERFLTETSDIPIANKSYRLRVLDRMATKTEGMKNFSLTAQLIEQAAKEVGDAYTNKLKVESTGKDGGPIKTETTNLTADQAAEIYRKMMG
;
A
#
# COMPACT_ATOMS: atom_id res chain seq x y z
N MET A 1 27.60 23.11 -13.71
CA MET A 1 26.12 23.24 -13.75
C MET A 1 25.72 24.45 -12.94
N ALA A 2 24.75 25.23 -13.41
CA ALA A 2 24.25 26.39 -12.65
C ALA A 2 23.69 25.94 -11.29
N ALA A 3 23.94 26.75 -10.26
CA ALA A 3 23.40 26.47 -8.93
C ALA A 3 21.88 26.64 -8.95
N LEU A 4 21.14 25.57 -8.65
CA LEU A 4 19.69 25.64 -8.51
C LEU A 4 19.31 26.53 -7.32
N LYS A 5 18.25 27.33 -7.50
CA LYS A 5 17.66 28.11 -6.43
C LYS A 5 17.09 27.19 -5.33
N PRO A 6 17.00 27.64 -4.06
CA PRO A 6 16.60 26.79 -2.94
C PRO A 6 15.20 26.17 -3.07
N ASP A 7 14.26 26.88 -3.66
CA ASP A 7 12.90 26.44 -4.00
C ASP A 7 12.90 25.25 -4.97
N VAL A 8 13.66 25.34 -6.07
CA VAL A 8 13.79 24.26 -7.05
C VAL A 8 14.44 23.03 -6.41
N LYS A 9 15.44 23.21 -5.54
CA LYS A 9 16.06 22.10 -4.78
C LYS A 9 15.05 21.45 -3.86
N ALA A 10 14.27 22.24 -3.11
CA ALA A 10 13.25 21.73 -2.22
C ALA A 10 12.22 20.89 -2.98
N PHE A 11 11.77 21.38 -4.14
CA PHE A 11 10.84 20.64 -5.02
C PHE A 11 11.42 19.28 -5.46
N ILE A 12 12.65 19.26 -5.99
CA ILE A 12 13.32 18.01 -6.41
C ILE A 12 13.40 17.02 -5.25
N ILE A 13 13.84 17.48 -4.07
CA ILE A 13 14.01 16.65 -2.88
C ILE A 13 12.67 16.07 -2.43
N GLN A 14 11.60 16.88 -2.42
CA GLN A 14 10.27 16.44 -2.01
C GLN A 14 9.69 15.43 -3.00
N SER A 15 9.81 15.65 -4.31
CA SER A 15 9.38 14.70 -5.33
C SER A 15 10.08 13.35 -5.20
N LEU A 16 11.41 13.35 -5.03
CA LEU A 16 12.19 12.12 -4.81
C LEU A 16 11.80 11.42 -3.49
N ALA A 17 11.50 12.20 -2.45
CA ALA A 17 10.99 11.69 -1.17
C ALA A 17 9.58 11.07 -1.30
N CYS A 18 8.82 11.43 -2.33
CA CYS A 18 7.52 10.85 -2.69
C CYS A 18 7.62 9.74 -3.75
N TYR A 19 8.81 9.16 -3.96
CA TYR A 19 9.08 8.06 -4.91
C TYR A 19 8.97 8.42 -6.41
N ASP A 20 8.92 9.71 -6.76
CA ASP A 20 9.09 10.08 -8.17
C ASP A 20 10.49 9.67 -8.65
N THR A 21 10.56 9.09 -9.85
CA THR A 21 11.84 8.73 -10.46
C THR A 21 12.60 9.97 -10.93
N PRO A 22 13.94 9.94 -11.04
CA PRO A 22 14.71 11.06 -11.55
C PRO A 22 14.25 11.58 -12.93
N SER A 23 13.73 10.70 -13.80
CA SER A 23 13.15 11.10 -15.08
C SER A 23 11.87 11.93 -14.90
N GLN A 24 10.93 11.47 -14.06
CA GLN A 24 9.70 12.19 -13.74
C GLN A 24 10.00 13.56 -13.11
N VAL A 25 11.00 13.62 -12.22
CA VAL A 25 11.40 14.88 -11.58
C VAL A 25 12.00 15.86 -12.58
N VAL A 26 12.79 15.41 -13.56
CA VAL A 26 13.31 16.27 -14.63
C VAL A 26 12.15 16.89 -15.43
N GLU A 27 11.16 16.09 -15.81
CA GLU A 27 9.98 16.55 -16.54
C GLU A 27 9.16 17.54 -15.70
N ALA A 28 8.94 17.23 -14.43
CA ALA A 28 8.19 18.08 -13.50
C ALA A 28 8.89 19.44 -13.27
N VAL A 29 10.22 19.45 -13.09
CA VAL A 29 10.99 20.70 -12.92
C VAL A 29 10.94 21.56 -14.17
N GLN A 30 11.01 20.95 -15.36
CA GLN A 30 10.86 21.67 -16.61
C GLN A 30 9.46 22.28 -16.76
N LYS A 31 8.42 21.56 -16.33
CA LYS A 31 7.03 22.02 -16.39
C LYS A 31 6.74 23.15 -15.40
N GLU A 32 7.15 22.99 -14.15
CA GLU A 32 6.79 23.92 -13.07
C GLU A 32 7.71 25.15 -13.02
N PHE A 33 9.00 24.99 -13.35
CA PHE A 33 9.99 26.07 -13.22
C PHE A 33 10.59 26.52 -14.55
N GLY A 34 10.30 25.83 -15.66
CA GLY A 34 10.91 26.13 -16.96
C GLY A 34 12.41 25.79 -17.05
N ILE A 35 12.96 25.08 -16.07
CA ILE A 35 14.40 24.81 -15.95
C ILE A 35 14.71 23.41 -16.47
N LYS A 36 15.65 23.33 -17.41
CA LYS A 36 16.19 22.05 -17.87
C LYS A 36 17.29 21.56 -16.94
N ILE A 37 17.05 20.43 -16.27
CA ILE A 37 18.05 19.72 -15.46
C ILE A 37 18.34 18.34 -16.06
N THR A 38 19.44 17.71 -15.65
CA THR A 38 19.73 16.32 -16.03
C THR A 38 19.23 15.35 -14.97
N ARG A 39 19.05 14.08 -15.34
CA ARG A 39 18.73 13.00 -14.40
C ARG A 39 19.77 12.87 -13.29
N GLN A 40 21.06 12.98 -13.62
CA GLN A 40 22.14 12.91 -12.63
C GLN A 40 22.07 14.08 -11.64
N GLN A 41 21.64 15.26 -12.09
CA GLN A 41 21.44 16.41 -11.21
C GLN A 41 20.22 16.21 -10.30
N ALA A 42 19.14 15.58 -10.76
CA ALA A 42 18.04 15.19 -9.89
C ALA A 42 18.50 14.15 -8.85
N GLU A 43 19.23 13.11 -9.28
CA GLU A 43 19.74 12.04 -8.40
C GLU A 43 20.67 12.55 -7.29
N SER A 44 21.46 13.60 -7.53
CA SER A 44 22.32 14.17 -6.48
C SER A 44 21.57 14.86 -5.34
N HIS A 45 20.25 15.00 -5.45
CA HIS A 45 19.37 15.51 -4.39
C HIS A 45 18.65 14.39 -3.63
N ASP A 46 18.94 13.12 -3.93
CA ASP A 46 18.46 11.96 -3.17
C ASP A 46 19.56 11.46 -2.20
N PRO A 47 19.39 11.63 -0.87
CA PRO A 47 20.38 11.20 0.11
C PRO A 47 20.53 9.68 0.22
N THR A 48 19.61 8.89 -0.37
CA THR A 48 19.71 7.43 -0.42
C THR A 48 20.63 6.94 -1.54
N LYS A 49 21.04 7.82 -2.45
CA LYS A 49 21.92 7.50 -3.59
C LYS A 49 23.36 7.93 -3.33
N ALA A 50 24.29 7.27 -4.00
CA ALA A 50 25.71 7.59 -3.90
C ALA A 50 26.02 9.04 -4.32
N SER A 51 25.30 9.56 -5.32
CA SER A 51 25.41 10.93 -5.82
C SER A 51 24.91 11.99 -4.83
N GLY A 52 24.08 11.62 -3.84
CA GLY A 52 23.54 12.52 -2.82
C GLY A 52 24.32 12.54 -1.49
N LYS A 53 25.45 11.84 -1.39
CA LYS A 53 26.26 11.77 -0.14
C LYS A 53 26.74 13.13 0.38
N THR A 54 26.92 14.10 -0.51
CA THR A 54 27.41 15.45 -0.17
C THR A 54 26.28 16.45 0.10
N LEU A 55 25.02 15.99 0.15
CA LEU A 55 23.86 16.84 0.36
C LEU A 55 23.91 17.46 1.78
N ALA A 56 23.60 18.75 1.88
CA ALA A 56 23.62 19.45 3.16
C ALA A 56 22.58 18.85 4.14
N LYS A 57 22.92 18.82 5.44
CA LYS A 57 22.07 18.22 6.50
C LYS A 57 20.61 18.68 6.46
N LYS A 58 20.35 19.96 6.16
CA LYS A 58 18.97 20.50 6.07
C LYS A 58 18.11 19.81 5.00
N TRP A 59 18.72 19.42 3.88
CA TRP A 59 18.05 18.78 2.76
C TRP A 59 17.83 17.30 3.01
N ILE A 60 18.80 16.64 3.66
CA ILE A 60 18.65 15.27 4.16
C ILE A 60 17.47 15.21 5.14
N ALA A 61 17.40 16.14 6.10
CA ALA A 61 16.31 16.22 7.06
C ALA A 61 14.95 16.43 6.37
N MET A 62 14.87 17.36 5.39
CA MET A 62 13.65 17.57 4.60
C MET A 62 13.21 16.33 3.84
N PHE A 63 14.16 15.60 3.22
CA PHE A 63 13.85 14.37 2.50
C PHE A 63 13.21 13.33 3.41
N HIS A 64 13.83 13.05 4.56
CA HIS A 64 13.30 12.04 5.49
C HIS A 64 11.97 12.48 6.11
N ALA A 65 11.82 13.74 6.49
CA ALA A 65 10.55 14.26 7.00
C ALA A 65 9.43 14.18 5.95
N THR A 66 9.73 14.48 4.68
CA THR A 66 8.76 14.37 3.58
C THR A 66 8.42 12.91 3.29
N ARG A 67 9.41 12.01 3.30
CA ARG A 67 9.22 10.57 3.12
C ARG A 67 8.34 10.00 4.22
N GLU A 68 8.64 10.33 5.47
CA GLU A 68 7.85 9.90 6.62
C GLU A 68 6.41 10.36 6.48
N ARG A 69 6.21 11.66 6.21
CA ARG A 69 4.90 12.24 5.96
C ARG A 69 4.13 11.53 4.84
N PHE A 70 4.78 11.28 3.70
CA PHE A 70 4.20 10.55 2.57
C PHE A 70 3.74 9.13 2.95
N LEU A 71 4.50 8.44 3.80
CA LEU A 71 4.15 7.09 4.27
C LEU A 71 3.04 7.12 5.32
N THR A 72 2.98 8.14 6.19
CA THR A 72 2.02 8.22 7.29
C THR A 72 0.67 8.81 6.88
N GLU A 73 0.63 9.72 5.91
CA GLU A 73 -0.59 10.42 5.47
C GLU A 73 -1.38 9.64 4.41
N THR A 74 -1.46 8.31 4.54
CA THR A 74 -2.25 7.48 3.60
C THR A 74 -3.74 7.80 3.67
N SER A 75 -4.22 8.34 4.79
CA SER A 75 -5.63 8.71 5.03
C SER A 75 -6.15 9.82 4.11
N ASP A 76 -5.26 10.69 3.63
CA ASP A 76 -5.64 11.84 2.79
C ASP A 76 -5.85 11.43 1.32
N ILE A 77 -5.36 10.24 0.95
CA ILE A 77 -5.52 9.68 -0.39
C ILE A 77 -6.91 9.03 -0.47
N PRO A 78 -7.87 9.56 -1.27
CA PRO A 78 -9.24 9.05 -1.27
C PRO A 78 -9.33 7.56 -1.63
N ILE A 79 -8.49 7.09 -2.55
CA ILE A 79 -8.46 5.67 -2.94
C ILE A 79 -8.02 4.74 -1.80
N ALA A 80 -7.34 5.24 -0.75
CA ALA A 80 -7.03 4.43 0.43
C ALA A 80 -8.28 4.14 1.28
N ASN A 81 -9.31 4.99 1.18
CA ASN A 81 -10.54 4.85 1.95
C ASN A 81 -11.56 3.89 1.28
N LYS A 82 -12.00 2.88 2.04
CA LYS A 82 -13.00 1.88 1.60
C LYS A 82 -14.30 2.52 1.10
N SER A 83 -14.82 3.53 1.81
CA SER A 83 -16.06 4.22 1.43
C SER A 83 -15.96 4.91 0.07
N TYR A 84 -14.81 5.52 -0.23
CA TYR A 84 -14.58 6.17 -1.51
C TYR A 84 -14.51 5.14 -2.64
N ARG A 85 -13.73 4.07 -2.48
CA ARG A 85 -13.61 3.01 -3.49
C ARG A 85 -14.96 2.36 -3.79
N LEU A 86 -15.76 2.04 -2.77
CA LEU A 86 -17.11 1.50 -2.96
C LEU A 86 -18.02 2.45 -3.76
N ARG A 87 -17.98 3.77 -3.47
CA ARG A 87 -18.74 4.76 -4.26
C ARG A 87 -18.26 4.86 -5.71
N VAL A 88 -16.97 4.66 -5.96
CA VAL A 88 -16.42 4.63 -7.33
C VAL A 88 -16.91 3.37 -8.05
N LEU A 89 -16.81 2.21 -7.42
CA LEU A 89 -17.26 0.91 -7.97
C LEU A 89 -18.75 0.92 -8.29
N ASP A 90 -19.58 1.47 -7.41
CA ASP A 90 -21.03 1.63 -7.62
C ASP A 90 -21.34 2.45 -8.89
N ARG A 91 -20.74 3.64 -9.02
CA ARG A 91 -20.90 4.47 -10.24
C ARG A 91 -20.43 3.75 -11.50
N MET A 92 -19.33 3.00 -11.42
CA MET A 92 -18.82 2.23 -12.55
C MET A 92 -19.81 1.12 -12.92
N ALA A 93 -20.34 0.38 -11.94
CA ALA A 93 -21.30 -0.70 -12.15
C ALA A 93 -22.59 -0.20 -12.80
N THR A 94 -23.19 0.90 -12.29
CA THR A 94 -24.39 1.51 -12.90
C THR A 94 -24.14 1.92 -14.35
N LYS A 95 -22.97 2.49 -14.64
CA LYS A 95 -22.63 2.90 -16.02
C LYS A 95 -22.47 1.70 -16.94
N THR A 96 -21.75 0.66 -16.50
CA THR A 96 -21.52 -0.55 -17.32
C THR A 96 -22.79 -1.37 -17.51
N GLU A 97 -23.67 -1.38 -16.51
CA GLU A 97 -24.99 -2.01 -16.57
C GLU A 97 -25.87 -1.30 -17.60
N GLY A 98 -25.92 0.03 -17.59
CA GLY A 98 -26.63 0.83 -18.59
C GLY A 98 -26.10 0.61 -20.03
N MET A 99 -24.81 0.30 -20.16
CA MET A 99 -24.17 -0.09 -21.43
C MET A 99 -24.44 -1.56 -21.82
N LYS A 100 -25.22 -2.32 -21.03
CA LYS A 100 -25.46 -3.75 -21.17
C LYS A 100 -24.18 -4.61 -21.15
N ASN A 101 -23.09 -4.09 -20.56
CA ASN A 101 -21.87 -4.84 -20.35
C ASN A 101 -21.94 -5.59 -19.00
N PHE A 102 -22.78 -6.62 -18.96
CA PHE A 102 -23.05 -7.37 -17.73
C PHE A 102 -21.84 -8.14 -17.21
N SER A 103 -20.92 -8.57 -18.10
CA SER A 103 -19.67 -9.23 -17.68
C SER A 103 -18.80 -8.29 -16.84
N LEU A 104 -18.56 -7.07 -17.32
CA LEU A 104 -17.79 -6.08 -16.56
C LEU A 104 -18.54 -5.62 -15.30
N THR A 105 -19.87 -5.48 -15.39
CA THR A 105 -20.71 -5.13 -14.24
C THR A 105 -20.58 -6.17 -13.11
N ALA A 106 -20.62 -7.46 -13.45
CA ALA A 106 -20.43 -8.54 -12.48
C ALA A 106 -19.04 -8.48 -11.82
N GLN A 107 -17.97 -8.19 -12.59
CA GLN A 107 -16.62 -8.03 -12.04
C GLN A 107 -16.51 -6.84 -11.07
N LEU A 108 -17.17 -5.71 -11.37
CA LEU A 108 -17.18 -4.55 -10.48
C LEU A 108 -17.95 -4.82 -9.19
N ILE A 109 -19.09 -5.53 -9.27
CA ILE A 109 -19.86 -5.97 -8.11
C ILE A 109 -19.05 -6.96 -7.27
N GLU A 110 -18.36 -7.91 -7.90
CA GLU A 110 -17.46 -8.84 -7.21
C GLU A 110 -16.35 -8.09 -6.47
N GLN A 111 -15.74 -7.09 -7.10
CA GLN A 111 -14.70 -6.29 -6.47
C GLN A 111 -15.25 -5.52 -5.26
N ALA A 112 -16.45 -4.95 -5.35
CA ALA A 112 -17.12 -4.30 -4.23
C ALA A 112 -17.39 -5.29 -3.09
N ALA A 113 -17.86 -6.50 -3.41
CA ALA A 113 -18.08 -7.55 -2.42
C ALA A 113 -16.79 -7.97 -1.71
N LYS A 114 -15.68 -8.12 -2.44
CA LYS A 114 -14.36 -8.42 -1.86
C LYS A 114 -13.87 -7.32 -0.91
N GLU A 115 -14.07 -6.05 -1.28
CA GLU A 115 -13.76 -4.93 -0.40
C GLU A 115 -14.61 -4.93 0.87
N VAL A 116 -15.92 -5.18 0.75
CA VAL A 116 -16.85 -5.27 1.90
C VAL A 116 -16.49 -6.44 2.82
N GLY A 117 -16.20 -7.61 2.25
CA GLY A 117 -15.87 -8.84 2.98
C GLY A 117 -14.50 -8.85 3.66
N ASP A 118 -13.68 -7.80 3.45
CA ASP A 118 -12.30 -7.70 3.93
C ASP A 118 -11.38 -8.78 3.35
N ALA A 119 -11.67 -9.25 2.13
CA ALA A 119 -10.96 -10.34 1.46
C ALA A 119 -9.46 -10.04 1.23
N TYR A 120 -9.08 -8.77 1.23
CA TYR A 120 -7.71 -8.29 1.03
C TYR A 120 -7.03 -7.85 2.34
N THR A 121 -7.55 -8.28 3.50
CA THR A 121 -6.91 -8.01 4.79
C THR A 121 -6.10 -9.20 5.25
N ASN A 122 -4.98 -8.96 5.95
CA ASN A 122 -4.18 -10.01 6.59
C ASN A 122 -4.86 -10.58 7.86
N LYS A 123 -6.19 -10.47 7.98
CA LYS A 123 -6.97 -10.93 9.13
C LYS A 123 -7.72 -12.20 8.75
N LEU A 124 -7.47 -13.28 9.48
CA LEU A 124 -8.23 -14.52 9.35
C LEU A 124 -9.56 -14.37 10.10
N LYS A 125 -10.69 -14.32 9.38
CA LYS A 125 -12.02 -14.47 10.00
C LYS A 125 -12.27 -15.96 10.22
N VAL A 126 -12.03 -16.43 11.45
CA VAL A 126 -12.34 -17.80 11.86
C VAL A 126 -13.75 -17.81 12.45
N GLU A 127 -14.66 -18.54 11.81
CA GLU A 127 -15.93 -18.89 12.44
C GLU A 127 -15.63 -19.77 13.65
N SER A 128 -15.91 -19.28 14.85
CA SER A 128 -15.77 -20.04 16.11
C SER A 128 -17.01 -20.89 16.38
N THR A 129 -17.56 -21.48 15.32
CA THR A 129 -18.73 -22.35 15.37
C THR A 129 -18.36 -23.71 14.79
N GLY A 130 -19.00 -24.77 15.29
CA GLY A 130 -18.98 -26.07 14.65
C GLY A 130 -19.60 -26.00 13.25
N LYS A 131 -19.52 -27.13 12.53
CA LYS A 131 -20.10 -27.27 11.18
C LYS A 131 -21.53 -26.70 11.12
N ASP A 132 -21.80 -25.90 10.09
CA ASP A 132 -23.10 -25.24 9.83
C ASP A 132 -23.56 -24.26 10.94
N GLY A 133 -22.63 -23.61 11.65
CA GLY A 133 -22.97 -22.67 12.73
C GLY A 133 -23.34 -23.35 14.05
N GLY A 134 -23.20 -24.67 14.13
CA GLY A 134 -23.52 -25.44 15.33
C GLY A 134 -22.57 -25.21 16.50
N PRO A 135 -22.88 -25.74 17.70
CA PRO A 135 -21.97 -25.67 18.84
C PRO A 135 -20.63 -26.36 18.53
N ILE A 136 -19.52 -25.79 19.01
CA ILE A 136 -18.21 -26.45 18.95
C ILE A 136 -18.31 -27.75 19.77
N LYS A 137 -18.05 -28.89 19.13
CA LYS A 137 -17.93 -30.17 19.83
C LYS A 137 -16.58 -30.20 20.55
N THR A 138 -16.58 -29.94 21.85
CA THR A 138 -15.41 -30.08 22.70
C THR A 138 -15.37 -31.50 23.25
N GLU A 139 -14.50 -32.36 22.69
CA GLU A 139 -14.16 -33.63 23.32
C GLU A 139 -13.10 -33.38 24.39
N THR A 140 -13.49 -33.53 25.66
CA THR A 140 -12.53 -33.46 26.78
C THR A 140 -12.03 -34.89 27.01
N THR A 141 -10.80 -35.19 26.58
CA THR A 141 -10.17 -36.48 26.84
C THR A 141 -9.41 -36.42 28.16
N ASN A 142 -9.92 -37.09 29.19
CA ASN A 142 -9.19 -37.29 30.46
C ASN A 142 -8.18 -38.42 30.27
N LEU A 143 -7.12 -38.15 29.51
CA LEU A 143 -6.02 -39.09 29.32
C LEU A 143 -5.06 -38.98 30.51
N THR A 144 -4.66 -40.11 31.07
CA THR A 144 -3.49 -40.12 31.96
C THR A 144 -2.23 -39.85 31.13
N ALA A 145 -1.16 -39.39 31.79
CA ALA A 145 0.11 -39.09 31.12
C ALA A 145 0.63 -40.28 30.29
N ASP A 146 0.43 -41.50 30.78
CA ASP A 146 0.84 -42.74 30.10
C ASP A 146 0.01 -42.99 28.83
N GLN A 147 -1.31 -42.79 28.90
CA GLN A 147 -2.20 -42.96 27.75
C GLN A 147 -1.93 -41.92 26.66
N ALA A 148 -1.64 -40.67 27.05
CA ALA A 148 -1.25 -39.63 26.10
C ALA A 148 0.07 -39.94 25.40
N ALA A 149 1.07 -40.46 26.14
CA ALA A 149 2.37 -40.84 25.59
C ALA A 149 2.29 -42.04 24.63
N GLU A 150 1.35 -42.96 24.85
CA GLU A 150 1.11 -44.11 23.99
C GLU A 150 0.38 -43.72 22.69
N ILE A 151 -0.61 -42.83 22.79
CA ILE A 151 -1.31 -42.25 21.64
C ILE A 151 -0.34 -41.44 20.77
N TYR A 152 0.51 -40.62 21.39
CA TYR A 152 1.51 -39.83 20.67
C TYR A 152 2.53 -40.72 19.94
N ARG A 153 3.01 -41.79 20.59
CA ARG A 153 3.88 -42.78 19.95
C ARG A 153 3.22 -43.46 18.75
N LYS A 154 1.95 -43.85 18.86
CA LYS A 154 1.19 -44.42 17.74
C LYS A 154 0.96 -43.44 16.58
N MET A 155 0.80 -42.15 16.87
CA MET A 155 0.61 -41.12 15.84
C MET A 155 1.91 -40.73 15.14
N MET A 156 3.05 -40.80 15.83
CA MET A 156 4.34 -40.32 15.32
C MET A 156 5.12 -41.36 14.51
N GLY A 157 4.70 -42.63 14.49
CA GLY A 157 5.31 -43.69 13.65
C GLY A 157 6.78 -43.93 13.95
#